data_AF-A0A7T8QWS2-F1
#
_entry.id   AF-A0A7T8QWS2-F1
#
_cell.length_a   1.000
_cell.length_b   1.000
_cell.length_c   1.000
_cell.angle_alpha   90.00
_cell.angle_beta   90.00
_cell.angle_gamma   90.00
#
_symmetry.space_group_name_H-M   'P 1'
#
loop_
_entity.id
_entity.type
_entity.pdbx_description
1 polymer ?
#
loop_
_entity_poly.entity_id
_entity_poly.type
_entity_poly.pdbx_seq_one_letter_code
_entity_poly.pdbx_strand_id
1 'polypeptide(L)'
;MLRILKFVEDLANARKTPKEIKTMVDTAFEVNSISQSQIYRISALVKARKDSSDKRSTNGRRKVRTDDFIEAVRVYVEADRRVTMEELAIKFETSINTIFHVLHDDLGLSIKSARWIPKMLTEDHKMKRHYLPVRTSVTVAVFKDVMNMFLKKFKEK
;
A
#
# COMPACT_ATOMS: atom_id res chain seq x y z
N MET A 1 23.23 5.08 -16.59
CA MET A 1 23.88 3.89 -16.00
C MET A 1 23.51 2.59 -16.74
N LEU A 2 22.22 2.26 -16.90
CA LEU A 2 21.78 1.03 -17.60
C LEU A 2 22.32 0.91 -19.05
N ARG A 3 22.41 2.03 -19.79
CA ARG A 3 22.94 2.07 -21.17
C ARG A 3 24.41 1.62 -21.27
N ILE A 4 25.25 1.98 -20.31
CA ILE A 4 26.69 1.65 -20.33
C ILE A 4 26.91 0.20 -19.88
N LEU A 5 26.14 -0.29 -18.90
CA LEU A 5 26.21 -1.68 -18.45
C LEU A 5 25.84 -2.66 -19.57
N LYS A 6 24.75 -2.38 -20.30
CA LYS A 6 24.35 -3.17 -21.46
C LYS A 6 25.42 -3.16 -22.56
N PHE A 7 26.02 -2.00 -22.81
CA PHE A 7 27.13 -1.88 -23.78
C PHE A 7 28.35 -2.74 -23.40
N VAL A 8 28.73 -2.76 -22.11
CA VAL A 8 29.82 -3.63 -21.62
C VAL A 8 29.45 -5.11 -21.74
N GLU A 9 28.20 -5.47 -21.47
CA GLU A 9 27.69 -6.83 -21.60
C GLU A 9 27.72 -7.32 -23.06
N ASP A 10 27.29 -6.48 -24.01
CA ASP A 10 27.33 -6.77 -25.45
C ASP A 10 28.79 -6.98 -25.94
N LEU A 11 29.73 -6.14 -25.49
CA LEU A 11 31.14 -6.28 -25.83
C LEU A 11 31.79 -7.53 -25.19
N ALA A 12 31.37 -7.90 -23.98
CA ALA A 12 31.81 -9.13 -23.32
C ALA A 12 31.26 -10.38 -24.03
N ASN A 13 30.02 -10.34 -24.53
CA ASN A 13 29.43 -11.39 -25.35
C ASN A 13 30.15 -11.54 -26.70
N ALA A 14 30.66 -10.44 -27.27
CA ALA A 14 31.52 -10.42 -28.45
C ALA A 14 32.96 -10.93 -28.19
N ARG A 15 33.26 -11.47 -27.00
CA ARG A 15 34.55 -12.05 -26.58
C ARG A 15 35.76 -11.09 -26.58
N LYS A 16 35.53 -9.77 -26.48
CA LYS A 16 36.63 -8.79 -26.35
C LYS A 16 37.33 -8.89 -25.00
N THR A 17 38.60 -8.52 -24.95
CA THR A 17 39.35 -8.56 -23.69
C THR A 17 38.92 -7.41 -22.77
N PRO A 18 38.91 -7.56 -21.43
CA PRO A 18 38.46 -6.49 -20.53
C PRO A 18 39.22 -5.17 -20.67
N LYS A 19 40.48 -5.22 -21.13
CA LYS A 19 41.31 -4.04 -21.41
C LYS A 19 40.81 -3.29 -22.65
N GLU A 20 40.49 -4.01 -23.73
CA GLU A 20 39.87 -3.43 -24.92
C GLU A 20 38.47 -2.88 -24.65
N ILE A 21 37.71 -3.55 -23.78
CA ILE A 21 36.39 -3.06 -23.36
C ILE A 21 36.53 -1.71 -22.63
N LYS A 22 37.53 -1.57 -21.76
CA LYS A 22 37.78 -0.31 -21.06
C LYS A 22 38.10 0.83 -22.02
N THR A 23 39.01 0.62 -22.97
CA THR A 23 39.34 1.65 -23.97
C THR A 23 38.12 2.03 -24.81
N MET A 24 37.32 1.06 -25.25
CA MET A 24 36.09 1.33 -26.02
C MET A 24 35.01 2.07 -25.20
N VAL A 25 34.87 1.76 -23.92
CA VAL A 25 33.92 2.45 -23.03
C VAL A 25 34.38 3.88 -22.76
N ASP A 26 35.68 4.09 -22.56
CA ASP A 26 36.26 5.43 -22.35
C ASP A 26 36.10 6.29 -23.60
N THR A 27 36.33 5.74 -24.79
CA THR A 27 36.08 6.46 -26.06
C THR A 27 34.60 6.76 -26.29
N ALA A 28 33.69 5.85 -25.92
CA ALA A 28 32.27 6.02 -26.20
C ALA A 28 31.53 6.91 -25.18
N PHE A 29 31.99 6.95 -23.92
CA PHE A 29 31.28 7.60 -22.83
C PHE A 29 32.07 8.68 -22.09
N GLU A 30 33.37 8.88 -22.40
CA GLU A 30 34.31 9.91 -21.92
C GLU A 30 34.11 10.34 -20.45
N VAL A 31 33.11 11.18 -20.16
CA VAL A 31 32.75 11.71 -18.83
C VAL A 31 32.09 10.67 -17.91
N ASN A 32 31.35 9.71 -18.46
CA ASN A 32 30.52 8.75 -17.70
C ASN A 32 31.02 7.30 -17.86
N SER A 33 32.33 7.07 -17.75
CA SER A 33 32.86 5.70 -17.82
C SER A 33 32.64 4.91 -16.53
N ILE A 34 32.49 3.60 -16.70
CA ILE A 34 32.54 2.62 -15.62
C ILE A 34 33.99 2.35 -15.18
N SER A 35 34.19 1.97 -13.92
CA SER A 35 35.51 1.61 -13.38
C SER A 35 36.03 0.30 -13.99
N GLN A 36 37.35 0.18 -14.08
CA GLN A 36 37.98 -1.02 -14.62
C GLN A 36 37.58 -2.28 -13.82
N SER A 37 37.54 -2.21 -12.49
CA SER A 37 37.12 -3.32 -11.64
C SER A 37 35.70 -3.82 -11.94
N GLN A 38 34.77 -2.90 -12.26
CA GLN A 38 33.40 -3.24 -12.61
C GLN A 38 33.32 -3.91 -14.00
N ILE A 39 34.14 -3.52 -14.97
CA ILE A 39 34.24 -4.20 -16.28
C ILE A 39 34.78 -5.64 -16.11
N TYR A 40 35.80 -5.83 -15.27
CA TYR A 40 36.33 -7.17 -14.97
C TYR A 40 35.28 -8.05 -14.27
N ARG A 41 34.54 -7.49 -13.31
CA ARG A 41 33.44 -8.20 -12.66
C ARG A 41 32.35 -8.61 -13.66
N ILE A 42 31.91 -7.71 -14.54
CA ILE A 42 30.86 -7.99 -15.54
C ILE A 42 31.33 -9.03 -16.54
N SER A 43 32.54 -8.88 -17.10
CA SER A 43 33.10 -9.87 -18.03
C SER A 43 33.27 -11.26 -17.40
N ALA A 44 33.59 -11.34 -16.10
CA ALA A 44 33.60 -12.60 -15.36
C ALA A 44 32.19 -13.20 -15.18
N LEU A 45 31.17 -12.37 -14.90
CA LEU A 45 29.78 -12.81 -14.78
C LEU A 45 29.23 -13.34 -16.12
N VAL A 46 29.49 -12.63 -17.22
CA VAL A 46 29.10 -13.02 -18.58
C VAL A 46 29.74 -14.35 -18.96
N LYS A 47 31.04 -14.53 -18.68
CA LYS A 47 31.73 -15.83 -18.88
C LYS A 47 31.08 -16.97 -18.08
N ALA A 48 30.59 -16.67 -16.89
CA ALA A 48 29.89 -17.62 -16.03
C ALA A 48 28.40 -17.81 -16.40
N ARG A 49 27.91 -17.20 -17.50
CA ARG A 49 26.49 -17.15 -17.90
C ARG A 49 25.55 -16.67 -16.79
N LYS A 50 26.03 -15.76 -15.94
CA LYS A 50 25.24 -15.13 -14.87
C LYS A 50 24.92 -13.69 -15.28
N ASP A 51 23.69 -13.28 -15.05
CA ASP A 51 23.25 -11.93 -15.38
C ASP A 51 24.07 -10.87 -14.63
N SER A 52 24.54 -9.88 -15.38
CA SER A 52 25.29 -8.72 -14.87
C SER A 52 24.40 -7.66 -14.22
N SER A 53 23.08 -7.87 -14.24
CA SER A 53 22.07 -6.98 -13.64
C SER A 53 22.47 -6.55 -12.24
N ASP A 54 22.23 -5.29 -11.91
CA ASP A 54 22.54 -4.73 -10.59
C ASP A 54 21.69 -5.42 -9.50
N LYS A 55 22.25 -6.48 -8.92
CA LYS A 55 21.70 -7.19 -7.75
C LYS A 55 22.11 -6.50 -6.45
N ARG A 56 22.32 -5.18 -6.42
CA ARG A 56 22.38 -4.44 -5.15
C ARG A 56 21.15 -4.84 -4.36
N SER A 57 21.41 -5.54 -3.25
CA SER A 57 20.39 -6.39 -2.67
C SER A 57 19.23 -5.54 -2.19
N THR A 58 18.03 -6.00 -2.53
CA THR A 58 16.81 -5.67 -1.81
C THR A 58 16.89 -6.12 -0.33
N ASN A 59 17.99 -6.79 0.09
CA ASN A 59 18.21 -7.32 1.44
C ASN A 59 18.66 -6.27 2.47
N GLY A 60 18.70 -4.97 2.13
CA GLY A 60 19.15 -3.95 3.08
C GLY A 60 18.14 -3.56 4.16
N ARG A 61 16.83 -3.82 3.97
CA ARG A 61 15.79 -3.39 4.92
C ARG A 61 14.94 -4.56 5.34
N ARG A 62 14.92 -4.87 6.65
CA ARG A 62 13.88 -5.71 7.25
C ARG A 62 12.54 -5.05 6.93
N LYS A 63 11.66 -5.76 6.22
CA LYS A 63 10.30 -5.28 5.99
C LYS A 63 9.56 -5.36 7.32
N VAL A 64 9.18 -4.21 7.87
CA VAL A 64 8.29 -4.14 9.04
C VAL A 64 6.92 -4.76 8.70
N ARG A 65 6.51 -4.65 7.43
CA ARG A 65 5.30 -5.25 6.88
C ARG A 65 5.58 -6.66 6.37
N THR A 66 5.64 -7.60 7.31
CA THR A 66 5.64 -9.04 7.00
C THR A 66 4.18 -9.50 6.87
N ASP A 67 3.92 -10.56 6.10
CA ASP A 67 2.55 -11.06 5.89
C ASP A 67 1.85 -11.41 7.21
N ASP A 68 2.57 -12.01 8.17
CA ASP A 68 2.06 -12.31 9.51
C ASP A 68 1.61 -11.04 10.27
N PHE A 69 2.33 -9.94 10.10
CA PHE A 69 1.99 -8.66 10.72
C PHE A 69 0.72 -8.08 10.10
N ILE A 70 0.60 -8.15 8.77
CA ILE A 70 -0.58 -7.65 8.04
C ILE A 70 -1.82 -8.45 8.47
N GLU A 71 -1.71 -9.77 8.59
CA GLU A 71 -2.84 -10.61 9.05
C GLU A 71 -3.21 -10.33 10.51
N ALA A 72 -2.22 -10.13 11.39
CA ALA A 72 -2.49 -9.77 12.78
C ALA A 72 -3.26 -8.43 12.90
N VAL A 73 -2.89 -7.42 12.10
CA VAL A 73 -3.62 -6.15 12.03
C VAL A 73 -5.03 -6.36 11.47
N ARG A 74 -5.19 -7.18 10.42
CA ARG A 74 -6.48 -7.51 9.81
C ARG A 74 -7.44 -8.11 10.83
N VAL A 75 -7.01 -9.16 11.54
CA VAL A 75 -7.83 -9.84 12.56
C VAL A 75 -8.26 -8.87 13.67
N TYR A 76 -7.37 -7.97 14.08
CA TYR A 76 -7.68 -6.98 15.12
C TYR A 76 -8.73 -5.97 14.65
N VAL A 77 -8.60 -5.44 13.44
CA VAL A 77 -9.55 -4.48 12.85
C VAL A 77 -10.90 -5.14 12.52
N GLU A 78 -10.91 -6.42 12.17
CA GLU A 78 -12.16 -7.16 11.93
C GLU A 78 -12.94 -7.44 13.21
N ALA A 79 -12.24 -7.64 14.33
CA ALA A 79 -12.87 -7.77 15.65
C ALA A 79 -13.53 -6.46 16.10
N ASP A 80 -12.85 -5.32 15.93
CA ASP A 80 -13.43 -4.00 16.17
C ASP A 80 -13.13 -3.02 15.03
N ARG A 81 -14.17 -2.69 14.26
CA ARG A 81 -14.09 -1.78 13.13
C ARG A 81 -14.01 -0.30 13.51
N ARG A 82 -14.06 0.06 14.80
CA ARG A 82 -14.00 1.44 15.31
C ARG A 82 -12.67 1.82 15.94
N VAL A 83 -11.62 1.04 15.70
CA VAL A 83 -10.27 1.31 16.20
C VAL A 83 -9.62 2.50 15.51
N THR A 84 -8.86 3.28 16.27
CA THR A 84 -8.06 4.41 15.77
C THR A 84 -6.66 3.96 15.33
N MET A 85 -6.01 4.74 14.47
CA MET A 85 -4.64 4.47 14.04
C MET A 85 -3.63 4.58 15.19
N GLU A 86 -3.91 5.42 16.20
CA GLU A 86 -3.07 5.58 17.39
C GLU A 86 -3.14 4.35 18.30
N GLU A 87 -4.34 3.82 18.53
CA GLU A 87 -4.51 2.57 19.29
C GLU A 87 -3.81 1.40 18.61
N LEU A 88 -3.92 1.32 17.28
CA LEU A 88 -3.21 0.30 16.49
C LEU A 88 -1.69 0.48 16.58
N ALA A 89 -1.19 1.71 16.46
CA ALA A 89 0.23 2.01 16.56
C ALA A 89 0.80 1.59 17.92
N ILE A 90 0.09 1.89 19.01
CA ILE A 90 0.45 1.49 20.37
C ILE A 90 0.38 -0.04 20.50
N LYS A 91 -0.70 -0.66 20.02
CA LYS A 91 -0.93 -2.12 20.14
C LYS A 91 0.16 -2.94 19.44
N PHE A 92 0.60 -2.48 18.28
CA PHE A 92 1.56 -3.17 17.44
C PHE A 92 2.98 -2.64 17.60
N GLU A 93 3.22 -1.69 18.51
CA GLU A 93 4.51 -1.03 18.74
C GLU A 93 5.16 -0.50 17.44
N THR A 94 4.32 0.06 16.56
CA THR A 94 4.75 0.58 15.27
C THR A 94 4.43 2.06 15.13
N SER A 95 5.05 2.72 14.15
CA SER A 95 4.68 4.08 13.82
C SER A 95 3.28 4.12 13.20
N ILE A 96 2.53 5.20 13.48
CA ILE A 96 1.23 5.49 12.89
C ILE A 96 1.28 5.40 11.35
N ASN A 97 2.36 5.90 10.74
CA ASN A 97 2.52 5.85 9.29
C ASN A 97 2.64 4.42 8.75
N THR A 98 3.25 3.50 9.51
CA THR A 98 3.33 2.08 9.12
C THR A 98 1.94 1.45 9.12
N ILE A 99 1.15 1.71 10.17
CA ILE A 99 -0.24 1.26 10.26
C ILE A 99 -1.07 1.86 9.12
N PHE A 100 -0.93 3.15 8.83
CA PHE A 100 -1.62 3.82 7.72
C PHE A 100 -1.43 3.06 6.40
N HIS A 101 -0.18 2.75 6.06
CA HIS A 101 0.10 2.03 4.84
C HIS A 101 -0.37 0.56 4.86
N VAL A 102 -0.31 -0.12 6.01
CA VAL A 102 -0.86 -1.49 6.10
C VAL A 102 -2.37 -1.48 5.87
N LEU A 103 -3.09 -0.55 6.50
CA LEU A 103 -4.53 -0.42 6.32
C LEU A 103 -4.88 -0.04 4.88
N HIS A 104 -4.20 0.95 4.31
CA HIS A 104 -4.55 1.53 3.02
C HIS A 104 -3.99 0.75 1.83
N ASP A 105 -2.68 0.47 1.81
CA ASP A 105 -1.98 -0.09 0.65
C ASP A 105 -2.07 -1.62 0.64
N ASP A 106 -1.89 -2.27 1.80
CA ASP A 106 -1.82 -3.73 1.89
C ASP A 106 -3.22 -4.37 2.06
N LEU A 107 -4.07 -3.80 2.91
CA LEU A 107 -5.43 -4.29 3.17
C LEU A 107 -6.53 -3.61 2.34
N GLY A 108 -6.24 -2.49 1.67
CA GLY A 108 -7.22 -1.76 0.85
C GLY A 108 -8.38 -1.17 1.65
N LEU A 109 -8.19 -0.93 2.96
CA LEU A 109 -9.22 -0.40 3.85
C LEU A 109 -9.26 1.13 3.76
N SER A 110 -10.47 1.65 3.72
CA SER A 110 -10.75 3.09 3.75
C SER A 110 -11.46 3.46 5.05
N ILE A 111 -11.06 4.56 5.69
CA ILE A 111 -11.84 5.13 6.78
C ILE A 111 -13.20 5.56 6.24
N LYS A 112 -14.28 5.08 6.85
CA LYS A 112 -15.65 5.50 6.57
C LYS A 112 -16.23 6.13 7.82
N SER A 113 -16.90 7.27 7.65
CA SER A 113 -17.69 7.84 8.74
C SER A 113 -18.87 6.92 9.07
N ALA A 114 -19.15 6.77 10.36
CA ALA A 114 -20.37 6.09 10.79
C ALA A 114 -21.60 6.87 10.29
N ARG A 115 -22.64 6.16 9.85
CA ARG A 115 -23.91 6.80 9.48
C ARG A 115 -24.59 7.29 10.75
N TRP A 116 -25.12 8.51 10.72
CA TRP A 116 -25.91 9.04 11.82
C TRP A 116 -27.23 8.27 11.97
N ILE A 117 -27.52 7.84 13.20
CA ILE A 117 -28.72 7.05 13.52
C ILE A 117 -29.63 7.91 14.40
N PRO A 118 -30.87 8.24 13.97
CA PRO A 118 -31.74 9.16 14.70
C PRO A 118 -32.17 8.71 16.09
N LYS A 119 -32.26 7.40 16.30
CA LYS A 119 -32.70 6.81 17.57
C LYS A 119 -32.16 5.39 17.69
N MET A 120 -31.67 5.04 18.88
CA MET A 120 -31.39 3.65 19.24
C MET A 120 -32.71 2.91 19.41
N LEU A 121 -32.93 1.88 18.59
CA LEU A 121 -34.18 1.13 18.58
C LEU A 121 -34.15 0.05 19.66
N THR A 122 -35.21 0.01 20.46
CA THR A 122 -35.51 -1.15 21.32
C THR A 122 -36.06 -2.30 20.47
N GLU A 123 -36.09 -3.51 21.03
CA GLU A 123 -36.56 -4.70 20.34
C GLU A 123 -38.00 -4.55 19.83
N ASP A 124 -38.89 -3.97 20.63
CA ASP A 124 -40.27 -3.66 20.23
C ASP A 124 -40.35 -2.72 19.03
N HIS A 125 -39.46 -1.72 18.94
CA HIS A 125 -39.42 -0.81 17.80
C HIS A 125 -38.94 -1.52 16.53
N LYS A 126 -38.00 -2.47 16.65
CA LYS A 126 -37.52 -3.29 15.51
C LYS A 126 -38.62 -4.22 15.02
N MET A 127 -39.30 -4.92 15.95
CA MET A 127 -40.46 -5.76 15.67
C MET A 127 -41.51 -4.97 14.89
N LYS A 128 -41.99 -3.85 15.44
CA LYS A 128 -43.00 -3.00 14.76
C LYS A 128 -42.54 -2.56 13.36
N ARG A 129 -41.27 -2.23 13.18
CA ARG A 129 -40.72 -1.89 11.86
C ARG A 129 -40.67 -3.07 10.88
N HIS A 130 -40.39 -4.27 11.37
CA HIS A 130 -40.35 -5.48 10.56
C HIS A 130 -41.75 -5.94 10.12
N TYR A 131 -42.77 -5.79 10.99
CA TYR A 131 -44.14 -6.23 10.71
C TYR A 131 -45.01 -5.19 9.97
N LEU A 132 -44.60 -3.93 9.88
CA LEU A 132 -45.31 -2.94 9.08
C LEU A 132 -45.03 -3.18 7.58
N PRO A 133 -46.06 -3.32 6.72
CA PRO A 133 -45.84 -3.50 5.29
C PRO A 133 -45.11 -2.28 4.72
N VAL A 134 -44.00 -2.55 4.03
CA VAL A 134 -43.09 -1.58 3.45
C VAL A 134 -43.85 -0.76 2.40
N ARG A 135 -44.01 0.55 2.65
CA ARG A 135 -44.68 1.56 1.79
C ARG A 135 -46.21 1.55 1.77
N THR A 136 -46.81 2.03 2.85
CA THR A 136 -48.06 2.81 2.74
C THR A 136 -47.74 4.31 2.80
N SER A 137 -48.58 5.16 2.19
CA SER A 137 -48.43 6.63 2.21
C SER A 137 -48.26 7.19 3.63
N VAL A 138 -48.89 6.52 4.61
CA VAL A 138 -48.81 6.81 6.04
C VAL A 138 -47.38 6.64 6.60
N THR A 139 -46.68 5.55 6.24
CA THR A 139 -45.30 5.32 6.73
C THR A 139 -44.28 6.34 6.22
N VAL A 140 -44.44 6.83 4.97
CA VAL A 140 -43.60 7.88 4.40
C VAL A 140 -43.90 9.23 5.03
N ALA A 141 -45.17 9.52 5.33
CA ALA A 141 -45.58 10.73 6.04
C ALA A 141 -44.95 10.79 7.44
N VAL A 142 -45.04 9.70 8.22
CA VAL A 142 -44.43 9.61 9.56
C VAL A 142 -42.91 9.83 9.49
N PHE A 143 -42.22 9.27 8.48
CA PHE A 143 -40.79 9.52 8.31
C PHE A 143 -40.50 10.98 7.97
N LYS A 144 -41.27 11.59 7.06
CA LYS A 144 -41.12 13.02 6.71
C LYS A 144 -41.37 13.93 7.91
N ASP A 145 -42.37 13.65 8.73
CA ASP A 145 -42.70 14.44 9.91
C ASP A 145 -41.60 14.36 10.97
N VAL A 146 -41.06 13.16 11.22
CA VAL A 146 -39.92 12.96 12.12
C VAL A 146 -38.69 13.72 11.60
N MET A 147 -38.41 13.66 10.30
CA MET A 147 -37.29 14.38 9.69
C MET A 147 -37.49 15.91 9.73
N ASN A 148 -38.70 16.41 9.52
CA ASN A 148 -39.01 17.84 9.58
C ASN A 148 -38.90 18.38 11.00
N MET A 149 -39.41 17.66 12.00
CA MET A 149 -39.29 18.03 13.41
C MET A 149 -37.81 18.06 13.83
N PHE A 150 -37.01 17.13 13.32
CA PHE A 150 -35.57 17.08 13.53
C PHE A 150 -34.84 18.27 12.88
N LEU A 151 -35.11 18.58 11.61
CA LEU A 151 -34.51 19.71 10.90
C LEU A 151 -34.85 21.06 11.56
N LYS A 152 -36.05 21.18 12.15
CA LYS A 152 -36.47 22.39 12.86
C LYS A 152 -35.62 22.64 14.11
N LYS A 153 -35.33 21.59 14.89
CA LYS A 153 -34.43 21.68 16.07
C LYS A 153 -33.00 22.06 15.72
N PHE A 154 -32.53 21.78 14.50
CA PHE A 154 -31.20 22.17 14.04
C PHE A 154 -31.13 23.64 13.59
N LYS A 155 -32.24 24.23 13.15
CA LYS A 155 -32.32 25.63 12.72
C LYS A 155 -32.55 26.61 13.87
N GLU A 156 -32.97 26.12 15.04
CA GLU A 156 -33.23 26.90 16.25
C GLU A 156 -31.99 27.01 17.17
N LYS A 157 -30.83 26.55 16.72
CA LYS A 157 -29.50 26.79 17.33
C LYS A 157 -28.64 27.61 16.39
#